data_AF-A0A9D6JIZ4-F1
#
_entry.id   AF-A0A9D6JIZ4-F1
#
_cell.length_a   1.000
_cell.length_b   1.000
_cell.length_c   1.000
_cell.angle_alpha   90.00
_cell.angle_beta   90.00
_cell.angle_gamma   90.00
#
_symmetry.space_group_name_H-M   'P 1'
#
loop_
_entity.id
_entity.type
_entity.pdbx_description
1 polymer ?
#
loop_
_entity_poly.entity_id
_entity_poly.type
_entity_poly.pdbx_seq_one_letter_code
_entity_poly.pdbx_strand_id
1 'polypeptide(L)'
;MGNINSWLFWPDQVALSILVLFILVTIFLYAARTPAHNVILSSCNLIGHAFRFTARWLQATAEGLRQRNKAVLLAHGRDEVTSQIEREFERVTDMVRKDLGEFPALQRKMMDELTRIEDDYKKSGEVPLPPPEWVNALSTIANLQSGGDIAKKMLDDLHKSVQKIHDKTISEYRKTYESRHKILSGLVPVWRSAEKIVKNLDANMINLNSNAQAIDAHMTRYKEIQDNTDKSEHALAVSAFVQLGISSLVLLIALGGAFINFKLIALPMSEMVGASDYITDTLRTSDVAALVIVLLETSMGLFLLETLRITHLFPTIASMNDRMRKRVMWAALILLIILAAIESSLALMRDMLIADKAAMLHDLATIAPEPSNSLLTNIPMVGQMVMGFVLPFVLAFVAIPLEVAVYSLRTVGGVVMVTIMRGAGFVLRFFAMIMSRIGRILINVYDITIVLPLLVEKMAISMRGSVAETISTKKAGGTK
;
A
#
# COMPACT_ATOMS: atom_id res chain seq x y z
N MET A 1 49.13 43.14 -8.92
CA MET A 1 50.41 42.95 -8.19
C MET A 1 50.72 44.23 -7.43
N GLY A 2 50.19 44.35 -6.21
CA GLY A 2 50.27 45.59 -5.42
C GLY A 2 51.50 45.61 -4.51
N ASN A 3 52.24 46.73 -4.58
CA ASN A 3 53.19 47.29 -3.60
C ASN A 3 53.71 46.38 -2.47
N ILE A 4 54.52 45.38 -2.81
CA ILE A 4 55.39 44.69 -1.84
C ILE A 4 56.42 45.69 -1.24
N ASN A 5 56.79 46.74 -1.99
CA ASN A 5 57.72 47.78 -1.54
C ASN A 5 57.22 48.63 -0.36
N SER A 6 55.92 48.61 -0.02
CA SER A 6 55.39 49.39 1.11
C SER A 6 55.67 48.76 2.49
N TRP A 7 56.10 47.49 2.52
CA TRP A 7 56.42 46.76 3.76
C TRP A 7 57.94 46.63 3.99
N LEU A 8 58.76 47.09 3.04
CA LEU A 8 60.21 47.05 3.17
C LEU A 8 60.73 48.34 3.82
N PHE A 9 61.41 48.19 4.96
CA PHE A 9 62.08 49.29 5.65
C PHE A 9 63.15 49.99 4.78
N TRP A 10 63.80 49.25 3.89
CA TRP A 10 64.73 49.74 2.88
C TRP A 10 64.42 49.15 1.49
N PRO A 11 63.91 49.96 0.53
CA PRO A 11 63.59 49.51 -0.82
C PRO A 11 64.81 49.04 -1.64
N ASP A 12 65.99 49.60 -1.39
CA ASP A 12 67.22 49.34 -2.17
C ASP A 12 67.92 48.01 -1.83
N GLN A 13 67.59 47.38 -0.69
CA GLN A 13 68.16 46.11 -0.26
C GLN A 13 67.07 45.17 0.24
N VAL A 14 66.39 44.54 -0.71
CA VAL A 14 65.20 43.71 -0.48
C VAL A 14 65.47 42.57 0.50
N ALA A 15 66.63 41.93 0.40
CA ALA A 15 67.02 40.82 1.26
C ALA A 15 67.17 41.22 2.74
N LEU A 16 67.71 42.40 3.02
CA LEU A 16 67.95 42.89 4.38
C LEU A 16 66.65 43.30 5.07
N SER A 17 65.77 43.99 4.34
CA SER A 17 64.43 44.34 4.85
C SER A 17 63.60 43.10 5.18
N ILE A 18 63.63 42.07 4.32
CA ILE A 18 62.92 40.80 4.58
C ILE A 18 63.50 40.08 5.81
N LEU A 19 64.82 40.09 5.99
CA LEU A 19 65.48 39.47 7.14
C LEU A 19 65.13 40.17 8.45
N VAL A 20 65.11 41.51 8.48
CA VAL A 20 64.70 42.29 9.65
C VAL A 20 63.21 42.05 9.98
N LEU A 21 62.34 42.05 8.97
CA LEU A 21 60.92 41.73 9.13
C LEU A 21 60.72 40.32 9.68
N PHE A 22 61.48 39.34 9.17
CA PHE A 22 61.45 37.96 9.64
C PHE A 22 61.86 37.86 11.12
N ILE A 23 62.92 38.55 11.54
CA ILE A 23 63.35 38.59 12.95
C ILE A 23 62.29 39.24 13.84
N LEU A 24 61.73 40.38 13.42
CA LEU A 24 60.74 41.13 14.18
C LEU A 24 59.45 40.31 14.35
N VAL A 25 58.98 39.66 13.29
CA VAL A 25 57.84 38.73 13.31
C VAL A 25 58.12 37.53 14.22
N THR A 26 59.33 36.98 14.20
CA THR A 26 59.74 35.86 15.05
C THR A 26 59.76 36.23 16.53
N ILE A 27 60.25 37.42 16.89
CA ILE A 27 60.24 37.93 18.28
C ILE A 27 58.81 38.18 18.75
N PHE A 28 57.97 38.78 17.90
CA PHE A 28 56.56 39.02 18.21
C PHE A 28 55.80 37.70 18.42
N LEU A 29 55.98 36.72 17.53
CA LEU A 29 55.38 35.39 17.66
C LEU A 29 55.85 34.68 18.94
N TYR A 30 57.13 34.79 19.29
CA TYR A 30 57.66 34.21 20.52
C TYR A 30 57.04 34.83 21.79
N ALA A 31 56.94 36.16 21.85
CA ALA A 31 56.30 36.87 22.98
C ALA A 31 54.79 36.55 23.08
N ALA A 32 54.13 36.33 21.94
CA ALA A 32 52.71 35.99 21.86
C ALA A 32 52.41 34.49 22.02
N ARG A 33 53.40 33.64 22.31
CA ARG A 33 53.25 32.18 22.34
C ARG A 33 52.15 31.69 23.28
N THR A 34 52.19 32.10 24.54
CA THR A 34 51.21 31.71 25.57
C THR A 34 49.79 32.17 25.24
N PRO A 35 49.55 33.45 24.88
CA PRO A 35 48.21 33.87 24.47
C PRO A 35 47.76 33.19 23.17
N ALA A 36 48.65 32.96 22.19
CA ALA A 36 48.32 32.26 20.95
C ALA A 36 47.90 30.80 21.20
N HIS A 37 48.64 30.05 22.02
CA HIS A 37 48.27 28.68 22.40
C HIS A 37 46.91 28.62 23.09
N ASN A 38 46.65 29.56 24.00
CA ASN A 38 45.39 29.64 24.73
C ASN A 38 44.22 29.99 23.80
N VAL A 39 44.40 30.91 22.85
CA VAL A 39 43.37 31.28 21.87
C VAL A 39 43.07 30.11 20.92
N ILE A 40 44.09 29.41 20.43
CA ILE A 40 43.92 28.23 19.57
C ILE A 40 43.17 27.13 20.32
N LEU A 41 43.60 26.77 21.53
CA LEU A 41 42.96 25.71 22.30
C LEU A 41 41.54 26.08 22.73
N SER A 42 41.31 27.30 23.22
CA SER A 42 39.99 27.75 23.63
C SER A 42 39.02 27.79 22.46
N SER A 43 39.45 28.27 21.28
CA SER A 43 38.63 28.29 20.06
C SER A 43 38.30 26.87 19.58
N CYS A 44 39.30 25.98 19.48
CA CYS A 44 39.07 24.59 19.07
C CYS A 44 38.20 23.83 20.08
N ASN A 45 38.38 24.06 21.38
CA ASN A 45 37.57 23.44 22.42
C ASN A 45 36.13 23.98 22.39
N LEU A 46 35.92 25.28 22.22
CA LEU A 46 34.59 25.88 22.11
C LEU A 46 33.81 25.27 20.93
N ILE A 47 34.44 25.18 19.76
CA ILE A 47 33.85 24.54 18.58
C ILE A 47 33.57 23.05 18.86
N GLY A 48 34.51 22.34 19.49
CA GLY A 48 34.32 20.94 19.88
C GLY A 48 33.18 20.73 20.88
N HIS A 49 33.01 21.64 21.84
CA HIS A 49 31.91 21.62 22.80
C HIS A 49 30.56 21.92 22.14
N ALA A 50 30.51 22.90 21.22
CA ALA A 50 29.32 23.19 20.43
C ALA A 50 28.87 21.96 19.62
N PHE A 51 29.79 21.29 18.92
CA PHE A 51 29.48 20.06 18.19
C PHE A 51 28.97 18.93 19.10
N ARG A 52 29.56 18.74 20.30
CA ARG A 52 29.06 17.75 21.27
C ARG A 52 27.69 18.09 21.80
N PHE A 53 27.42 19.36 22.04
CA PHE A 53 26.13 19.84 22.51
C PHE A 53 25.06 19.58 21.44
N THR A 54 25.28 20.04 20.20
CA THR A 54 24.35 19.82 19.09
C THR A 54 24.13 18.34 18.82
N ALA A 55 25.16 17.50 18.91
CA ALA A 55 25.02 16.06 18.77
C ALA A 55 24.12 15.43 19.85
N ARG A 56 24.28 15.83 21.11
CA ARG A 56 23.43 15.34 22.21
C ARG A 56 21.99 15.81 22.05
N TRP A 57 21.80 17.08 21.70
CA TRP A 57 20.49 17.64 21.42
C TRP A 57 19.80 16.88 20.28
N LEU A 58 20.51 16.64 19.18
CA LEU A 58 19.97 15.92 18.03
C LEU A 58 19.60 14.46 18.36
N GLN A 59 20.41 13.79 19.19
CA GLN A 59 20.09 12.45 19.69
C GLN A 59 18.85 12.43 20.59
N ALA A 60 18.72 13.41 21.49
CA ALA A 60 17.53 13.53 22.35
C ALA A 60 16.27 13.81 21.54
N THR A 61 16.34 14.71 20.56
CA THR A 61 15.23 15.03 19.66
C THR A 61 14.87 13.83 18.78
N ALA A 62 15.85 13.06 18.30
CA ALA A 62 15.60 11.84 17.53
C ALA A 62 14.84 10.79 18.35
N GLU A 63 15.13 10.65 19.64
CA GLU A 63 14.40 9.72 20.50
C GLU A 63 12.97 10.19 20.78
N GLY A 64 12.77 11.49 21.02
CA GLY A 64 11.43 12.07 21.15
C GLY A 64 10.60 11.92 19.86
N LEU A 65 11.23 12.12 18.69
CA LEU A 65 10.57 11.94 17.39
C LEU A 65 10.20 10.46 17.16
N ARG A 66 11.09 9.52 17.52
CA ARG A 66 10.81 8.09 17.45
C ARG A 66 9.58 7.70 18.27
N GLN A 67 9.48 8.18 19.51
CA GLN A 67 8.32 7.88 20.37
C GLN A 67 7.01 8.42 19.78
N ARG A 68 7.04 9.65 19.24
CA ARG A 68 5.87 10.24 18.55
C ARG A 68 5.48 9.44 17.31
N ASN A 69 6.46 9.05 16.49
CA ASN A 69 6.21 8.24 15.30
C ASN A 69 5.62 6.88 15.66
N LYS A 70 6.14 6.22 16.71
CA LYS A 70 5.59 4.96 17.24
C LYS A 70 4.14 5.12 17.68
N ALA A 71 3.83 6.16 18.45
CA ALA A 71 2.47 6.42 18.91
C ALA A 71 1.49 6.63 17.75
N VAL A 72 1.88 7.43 16.75
CA VAL A 72 1.06 7.69 15.55
C VAL A 72 0.88 6.43 14.71
N LEU A 73 1.94 5.63 14.52
CA LEU A 73 1.88 4.39 13.74
C LEU A 73 0.96 3.35 14.39
N LEU A 74 1.03 3.20 15.72
CA LEU A 74 0.17 2.30 16.46
C LEU A 74 -1.28 2.79 16.48
N ALA A 75 -1.52 4.10 16.62
CA ALA A 75 -2.87 4.66 16.53
C ALA A 75 -3.51 4.38 15.15
N HIS A 76 -2.80 4.68 14.06
CA HIS A 76 -3.29 4.36 12.72
C HIS A 76 -3.48 2.85 12.49
N GLY A 77 -2.56 2.02 12.98
CA GLY A 77 -2.70 0.57 12.91
C GLY A 77 -3.93 0.05 13.66
N ARG A 78 -4.28 0.67 14.80
CA ARG A 78 -5.51 0.34 15.54
C ARG A 78 -6.75 0.74 14.76
N ASP A 79 -6.78 1.95 14.20
CA ASP A 79 -7.95 2.44 13.45
C ASP A 79 -8.24 1.55 12.23
N GLU A 80 -7.20 1.15 11.49
CA GLU A 80 -7.33 0.26 10.34
C GLU A 80 -7.87 -1.12 10.73
N VAL A 81 -7.30 -1.75 11.76
CA VAL A 81 -7.77 -3.06 12.24
C VAL A 81 -9.17 -2.96 12.82
N THR A 82 -9.52 -1.84 13.49
CA THR A 82 -10.87 -1.61 14.03
C THR A 82 -11.90 -1.52 12.91
N SER A 83 -11.60 -0.78 11.84
CA SER A 83 -12.46 -0.68 10.65
C SER A 83 -12.66 -2.05 9.97
N GLN A 84 -11.61 -2.87 9.87
CA GLN A 84 -11.72 -4.23 9.35
C GLN A 84 -12.61 -5.11 10.24
N ILE A 85 -12.42 -5.04 11.56
CA ILE A 85 -13.23 -5.76 12.55
C ILE A 85 -14.70 -5.33 12.44
N GLU A 86 -14.99 -4.03 12.37
CA GLU A 86 -16.35 -3.51 12.27
C GLU A 86 -17.06 -3.99 10.99
N ARG A 87 -16.36 -3.98 9.85
CA ARG A 87 -16.87 -4.51 8.58
C ARG A 87 -17.16 -6.01 8.64
N GLU A 88 -16.28 -6.79 9.24
CA GLU A 88 -16.51 -8.24 9.40
C GLU A 88 -17.65 -8.51 10.39
N PHE A 89 -17.80 -7.71 11.45
CA PHE A 89 -18.94 -7.80 12.35
C PHE A 89 -20.26 -7.45 11.67
N GLU A 90 -20.30 -6.40 10.85
CA GLU A 90 -21.49 -6.04 10.08
C GLU A 90 -21.86 -7.16 9.10
N ARG A 91 -20.88 -7.70 8.37
CA ARG A 91 -21.08 -8.85 7.47
C ARG A 91 -21.61 -10.08 8.19
N VAL A 92 -21.00 -10.44 9.33
CA VAL A 92 -21.46 -11.59 10.14
C VAL A 92 -22.86 -11.31 10.69
N THR A 93 -23.16 -10.09 11.13
CA THR A 93 -24.48 -9.72 11.63
C THR A 93 -25.54 -9.88 10.55
N ASP A 94 -25.28 -9.41 9.34
CA ASP A 94 -26.21 -9.55 8.21
C ASP A 94 -26.39 -11.02 7.81
N MET A 95 -25.31 -11.80 7.81
CA MET A 95 -25.36 -13.24 7.54
C MET A 95 -26.18 -13.98 8.61
N VAL A 96 -25.89 -13.75 9.89
CA VAL A 96 -26.61 -14.34 11.01
C VAL A 96 -28.07 -13.93 11.00
N ARG A 97 -28.38 -12.66 10.71
CA ARG A 97 -29.77 -12.18 10.60
C ARG A 97 -30.52 -12.86 9.46
N LYS A 98 -29.86 -13.07 8.32
CA LYS A 98 -30.43 -13.80 7.18
C LYS A 98 -30.63 -15.27 7.51
N ASP A 99 -29.60 -15.94 8.01
CA ASP A 99 -29.60 -17.38 8.28
C ASP A 99 -30.54 -17.75 9.43
N LEU A 100 -30.55 -16.98 10.54
CA LEU A 100 -31.51 -17.14 11.62
C LEU A 100 -32.94 -16.79 11.19
N GLY A 101 -33.10 -15.88 10.22
CA GLY A 101 -34.40 -15.56 9.64
C GLY A 101 -34.99 -16.70 8.80
N GLU A 102 -34.13 -17.43 8.08
CA GLU A 102 -34.52 -18.56 7.23
C GLU A 102 -34.65 -19.88 8.02
N PHE A 103 -33.98 -20.01 9.17
CA PHE A 103 -33.94 -21.23 9.96
C PHE A 103 -35.33 -21.77 10.39
N PRO A 104 -36.26 -20.96 10.93
CA PRO A 104 -37.60 -21.46 11.28
C PRO A 104 -38.39 -21.99 10.07
N ALA A 105 -38.19 -21.38 8.90
CA ALA A 105 -38.85 -21.82 7.67
C ALA A 105 -38.28 -23.15 7.16
N LEU A 106 -36.96 -23.33 7.24
CA LEU A 106 -36.29 -24.60 6.94
C LEU A 106 -36.71 -25.70 7.92
N GLN A 107 -36.78 -25.39 9.22
CA GLN A 107 -37.25 -26.32 10.25
C GLN A 107 -38.69 -26.76 9.97
N ARG A 108 -39.58 -25.81 9.63
CA ARG A 108 -40.97 -26.11 9.28
C ARG A 108 -41.07 -27.02 8.05
N LYS A 109 -40.34 -26.71 6.98
CA LYS A 109 -40.29 -27.58 5.79
C LYS A 109 -39.79 -28.99 6.11
N MET A 110 -38.74 -29.11 6.92
CA MET A 110 -38.23 -30.42 7.36
C MET A 110 -39.29 -31.20 8.14
N MET A 111 -40.04 -30.55 9.03
CA MET A 111 -41.13 -31.21 9.77
C MET A 111 -42.31 -31.59 8.87
N ASP A 112 -42.67 -30.76 7.90
CA ASP A 112 -43.73 -31.08 6.94
C ASP A 112 -43.35 -32.30 6.08
N GLU A 113 -42.11 -32.35 5.57
CA GLU A 113 -41.60 -33.50 4.81
C GLU A 113 -41.46 -34.76 5.67
N LEU A 114 -41.04 -34.64 6.94
CA LEU A 114 -40.99 -35.77 7.87
C LEU A 114 -42.39 -36.34 8.13
N THR A 115 -43.37 -35.47 8.38
CA THR A 115 -44.77 -35.87 8.61
C THR A 115 -45.33 -36.58 7.38
N ARG A 116 -44.98 -36.10 6.18
CA ARG A 116 -45.38 -36.72 4.92
C ARG A 116 -44.78 -38.11 4.73
N ILE A 117 -43.49 -38.27 5.02
CA ILE A 117 -42.83 -39.59 5.02
C ILE A 117 -43.53 -40.54 5.99
N GLU A 118 -43.87 -40.07 7.20
CA GLU A 118 -44.53 -40.90 8.22
C GLU A 118 -45.94 -41.33 7.79
N ASP A 119 -46.71 -40.45 7.15
CA ASP A 119 -48.06 -40.75 6.65
C ASP A 119 -48.02 -41.74 5.46
N ASP A 120 -47.08 -41.55 4.53
CA ASP A 120 -46.86 -42.47 3.40
C ASP A 120 -46.33 -43.84 3.86
N TYR A 121 -45.51 -43.88 4.92
CA TYR A 121 -45.10 -45.11 5.58
C TYR A 121 -46.28 -45.86 6.20
N LYS A 122 -47.15 -45.16 6.96
CA LYS A 122 -48.36 -45.75 7.55
C LYS A 122 -49.30 -46.34 6.49
N LYS A 123 -49.49 -45.64 5.35
CA LYS A 123 -50.29 -46.13 4.21
C LYS A 123 -49.67 -47.34 3.49
N SER A 124 -48.37 -47.54 3.63
CA SER A 124 -47.63 -48.66 3.01
C SER A 124 -47.61 -49.92 3.88
N GLY A 125 -48.18 -49.88 5.09
CA GLY A 125 -48.28 -51.03 6.00
C GLY A 125 -49.07 -52.21 5.41
N GLU A 126 -48.69 -53.43 5.79
CA GLU A 126 -49.38 -54.64 5.33
C GLU A 126 -50.71 -54.85 6.06
N VAL A 127 -51.81 -54.81 5.29
CA VAL A 127 -53.10 -55.35 5.74
C VAL A 127 -53.11 -56.84 5.37
N PRO A 128 -53.25 -57.76 6.34
CA PRO A 128 -53.33 -59.19 6.04
C PRO A 128 -54.54 -59.47 5.15
N LEU A 129 -54.36 -60.28 4.12
CA LEU A 129 -55.45 -60.64 3.23
C LEU A 129 -56.55 -61.40 3.99
N PRO A 130 -57.84 -61.15 3.66
CA PRO A 130 -58.93 -61.97 4.19
C PRO A 130 -58.75 -63.44 3.76
N PRO A 131 -59.17 -64.41 4.59
CA PRO A 131 -59.02 -65.83 4.30
C PRO A 131 -59.73 -66.21 2.98
N PRO A 132 -59.14 -67.09 2.16
CA PRO A 132 -59.68 -67.39 0.84
C PRO A 132 -61.08 -68.03 0.89
N GLU A 133 -62.01 -67.58 0.05
CA GLU A 133 -63.37 -68.13 -0.03
C GLU A 133 -63.42 -69.60 -0.48
N TRP A 134 -62.38 -70.11 -1.17
CA TRP A 134 -62.30 -71.53 -1.55
C TRP A 134 -62.14 -72.46 -0.33
N VAL A 135 -61.69 -71.94 0.82
CA VAL A 135 -61.64 -72.72 2.08
C VAL A 135 -63.06 -73.16 2.47
N ASN A 136 -64.04 -72.27 2.29
CA ASN A 136 -65.45 -72.59 2.50
C ASN A 136 -65.96 -73.57 1.43
N ALA A 137 -65.60 -73.36 0.16
CA ALA A 137 -66.00 -74.28 -0.93
C ALA A 137 -65.41 -75.70 -0.77
N LEU A 138 -64.18 -75.82 -0.29
CA LEU A 138 -63.51 -77.09 -0.01
C LEU A 138 -64.19 -77.85 1.14
N SER A 139 -64.62 -77.12 2.18
CA SER A 139 -65.38 -77.68 3.29
C SER A 139 -66.74 -78.25 2.83
N THR A 140 -67.35 -77.66 1.81
CA THR A 140 -68.60 -78.15 1.22
C THR A 140 -68.40 -79.43 0.39
N ILE A 141 -67.27 -79.57 -0.33
CA ILE A 141 -66.92 -80.79 -1.07
C ILE A 141 -66.53 -81.93 -0.12
N ALA A 142 -65.83 -81.63 0.96
CA ALA A 142 -65.47 -82.64 1.98
C ALA A 142 -66.71 -83.30 2.63
N ASN A 143 -67.87 -82.65 2.57
CA ASN A 143 -69.14 -83.14 3.10
C ASN A 143 -70.00 -83.91 2.08
N LEU A 144 -69.56 -84.09 0.82
CA LEU A 144 -70.32 -84.80 -0.23
C LEU A 144 -69.89 -86.28 -0.35
N GLN A 145 -70.87 -87.19 -0.26
CA GLN A 145 -70.66 -88.64 -0.24
C GLN A 145 -71.32 -89.31 -1.46
N SER A 146 -70.85 -89.04 -2.69
CA SER A 146 -71.23 -89.81 -3.90
C SER A 146 -70.38 -89.43 -5.12
N GLY A 147 -69.65 -90.39 -5.69
CA GLY A 147 -68.90 -90.25 -6.93
C GLY A 147 -69.79 -90.42 -8.15
N GLY A 148 -70.24 -89.31 -8.73
CA GLY A 148 -71.00 -89.26 -9.97
C GLY A 148 -70.66 -88.02 -10.80
N ASP A 149 -71.35 -87.83 -11.92
CA ASP A 149 -71.15 -86.69 -12.85
C ASP A 149 -71.26 -85.31 -12.16
N ILE A 150 -71.99 -85.25 -11.04
CA ILE A 150 -72.12 -84.08 -10.14
C ILE A 150 -70.79 -83.75 -9.44
N ALA A 151 -70.05 -84.77 -8.98
CA ALA A 151 -68.75 -84.58 -8.35
C ALA A 151 -67.71 -84.09 -9.35
N LYS A 152 -67.73 -84.61 -10.59
CA LYS A 152 -66.86 -84.08 -11.68
C LYS A 152 -67.20 -82.64 -12.01
N LYS A 153 -68.50 -82.31 -12.15
CA LYS A 153 -68.95 -80.94 -12.44
C LYS A 153 -68.61 -79.96 -11.30
N MET A 154 -68.76 -80.36 -10.03
CA MET A 154 -68.34 -79.56 -8.88
C MET A 154 -66.81 -79.44 -8.75
N LEU A 155 -66.04 -80.47 -9.10
CA LEU A 155 -64.58 -80.38 -9.14
C LEU A 155 -64.12 -79.41 -10.24
N ASP A 156 -64.81 -79.41 -11.39
CA ASP A 156 -64.57 -78.49 -12.50
C ASP A 156 -64.98 -77.05 -12.14
N ASP A 157 -66.10 -76.87 -11.42
CA ASP A 157 -66.52 -75.58 -10.87
C ASP A 157 -65.57 -75.08 -9.76
N LEU A 158 -65.03 -75.98 -8.91
CA LEU A 158 -64.02 -75.63 -7.91
C LEU A 158 -62.69 -75.27 -8.59
N HIS A 159 -62.26 -76.01 -9.61
CA HIS A 159 -61.09 -75.66 -10.41
C HIS A 159 -61.24 -74.28 -11.04
N LYS A 160 -62.39 -73.98 -11.66
CA LYS A 160 -62.70 -72.65 -12.21
C LYS A 160 -62.76 -71.57 -11.13
N SER A 161 -63.31 -71.87 -9.95
CA SER A 161 -63.39 -70.93 -8.80
C SER A 161 -62.01 -70.63 -8.23
N VAL A 162 -61.17 -71.65 -8.01
CA VAL A 162 -59.79 -71.51 -7.54
C VAL A 162 -58.96 -70.73 -8.55
N GLN A 163 -59.07 -71.04 -9.85
CA GLN A 163 -58.38 -70.30 -10.91
C GLN A 163 -58.81 -68.83 -10.91
N LYS A 164 -60.13 -68.56 -10.82
CA LYS A 164 -60.69 -67.21 -10.81
C LYS A 164 -60.30 -66.41 -9.56
N ILE A 165 -60.28 -67.03 -8.37
CA ILE A 165 -59.84 -66.41 -7.12
C ILE A 165 -58.32 -66.18 -7.16
N HIS A 166 -57.55 -67.13 -7.69
CA HIS A 166 -56.10 -67.00 -7.84
C HIS A 166 -55.75 -65.83 -8.77
N ASP A 167 -56.38 -65.77 -9.94
CA ASP A 167 -56.20 -64.67 -10.90
C ASP A 167 -56.63 -63.32 -10.30
N LYS A 168 -57.76 -63.29 -9.57
CA LYS A 168 -58.23 -62.10 -8.87
C LYS A 168 -57.26 -61.66 -7.77
N THR A 169 -56.79 -62.60 -6.94
CA THR A 169 -55.86 -62.35 -5.83
C THR A 169 -54.49 -61.90 -6.36
N ILE A 170 -53.97 -62.52 -7.42
CA ILE A 170 -52.75 -62.06 -8.09
C ILE A 170 -52.94 -60.65 -8.65
N SER A 171 -54.09 -60.35 -9.25
CA SER A 171 -54.37 -59.01 -9.78
C SER A 171 -54.46 -57.94 -8.67
N GLU A 172 -55.06 -58.28 -7.53
CA GLU A 172 -55.18 -57.41 -6.36
C GLU A 172 -53.82 -57.23 -5.66
N TYR A 173 -53.02 -58.29 -5.55
CA TYR A 173 -51.63 -58.22 -5.11
C TYR A 173 -50.82 -57.31 -6.02
N ARG A 174 -50.92 -57.49 -7.34
CA ARG A 174 -50.16 -56.69 -8.32
C ARG A 174 -50.53 -55.21 -8.22
N LYS A 175 -51.82 -54.89 -8.10
CA LYS A 175 -52.31 -53.52 -7.88
C LYS A 175 -51.82 -52.93 -6.55
N THR A 176 -51.83 -53.73 -5.48
CA THR A 176 -51.37 -53.30 -4.15
C THR A 176 -49.86 -53.03 -4.17
N TYR A 177 -49.07 -53.92 -4.77
CA TYR A 177 -47.63 -53.73 -4.96
C TYR A 177 -47.32 -52.52 -5.84
N GLU A 178 -48.05 -52.31 -6.93
CA GLU A 178 -47.91 -51.13 -7.79
C GLU A 178 -48.20 -49.84 -7.01
N SER A 179 -49.27 -49.83 -6.20
CA SER A 179 -49.62 -48.69 -5.36
C SER A 179 -48.54 -48.39 -4.30
N ARG A 180 -47.99 -49.42 -3.64
CA ARG A 180 -46.89 -49.26 -2.68
C ARG A 180 -45.61 -48.79 -3.36
N HIS A 181 -45.27 -49.36 -4.51
CA HIS A 181 -44.09 -48.97 -5.27
C HIS A 181 -44.20 -47.52 -5.77
N LYS A 182 -45.42 -47.06 -6.10
CA LYS A 182 -45.71 -45.67 -6.45
C LYS A 182 -45.57 -44.72 -5.26
N ILE A 183 -45.97 -45.14 -4.05
CA ILE A 183 -45.73 -44.37 -2.80
C ILE A 183 -44.23 -44.30 -2.52
N LEU A 184 -43.53 -45.43 -2.54
CA LEU A 184 -42.08 -45.52 -2.35
C LEU A 184 -41.30 -44.68 -3.36
N SER A 185 -41.69 -44.68 -4.64
CA SER A 185 -41.04 -43.83 -5.65
C SER A 185 -41.33 -42.34 -5.42
N GLY A 186 -42.47 -42.00 -4.83
CA GLY A 186 -42.84 -40.65 -4.39
C GLY A 186 -42.03 -40.13 -3.20
N LEU A 187 -41.44 -41.00 -2.37
CA LEU A 187 -40.59 -40.62 -1.23
C LEU A 187 -39.18 -40.18 -1.64
N VAL A 188 -38.66 -40.67 -2.77
CA VAL A 188 -37.33 -40.33 -3.28
C VAL A 188 -37.09 -38.81 -3.43
N PRO A 189 -37.99 -38.02 -4.07
CA PRO A 189 -37.80 -36.57 -4.17
C PRO A 189 -37.90 -35.85 -2.82
N VAL A 190 -38.72 -36.35 -1.88
CA VAL A 190 -38.85 -35.79 -0.53
C VAL A 190 -37.55 -35.96 0.25
N TRP A 191 -36.95 -37.15 0.20
CA TRP A 191 -35.66 -37.43 0.83
C TRP A 191 -34.55 -36.53 0.27
N ARG A 192 -34.50 -36.36 -1.07
CA ARG A 192 -33.54 -35.43 -1.72
C ARG A 192 -33.75 -33.98 -1.31
N SER A 193 -34.98 -33.57 -1.03
CA SER A 193 -35.32 -32.22 -0.54
C SER A 193 -34.75 -31.99 0.87
N ALA A 194 -34.96 -32.95 1.78
CA ALA A 194 -34.40 -32.90 3.14
C ALA A 194 -32.86 -32.90 3.14
N GLU A 195 -32.24 -33.76 2.32
CA GLU A 195 -30.79 -33.78 2.12
C GLU A 195 -30.25 -32.41 1.67
N LYS A 196 -30.94 -31.76 0.72
CA LYS A 196 -30.57 -30.42 0.25
C LYS A 196 -30.68 -29.36 1.34
N ILE A 197 -31.71 -29.43 2.19
CA ILE A 197 -31.88 -28.51 3.33
C ILE A 197 -30.70 -28.66 4.31
N VAL A 198 -30.36 -29.90 4.68
CA VAL A 198 -29.23 -30.19 5.58
C VAL A 198 -27.91 -29.72 4.98
N LYS A 199 -27.68 -29.97 3.69
CA LYS A 199 -26.47 -29.53 2.99
C LYS A 199 -26.33 -28.01 2.94
N ASN A 200 -27.44 -27.28 2.78
CA ASN A 200 -27.42 -25.82 2.81
C ASN A 200 -27.10 -25.29 4.21
N LEU A 201 -27.66 -25.91 5.27
CA LEU A 201 -27.35 -25.56 6.65
C LEU A 201 -25.87 -25.81 6.99
N ASP A 202 -25.31 -26.93 6.54
CA ASP A 202 -23.90 -27.25 6.71
C ASP A 202 -23.00 -26.21 6.03
N ALA A 203 -23.29 -25.85 4.78
CA ALA A 203 -22.55 -24.81 4.06
C ALA A 203 -22.61 -23.44 4.78
N ASN A 204 -23.78 -23.04 5.29
CA ASN A 204 -23.93 -21.79 6.04
C ASN A 204 -23.14 -21.84 7.36
N MET A 205 -23.14 -22.97 8.07
CA MET A 205 -22.38 -23.15 9.31
C MET A 205 -20.86 -23.10 9.07
N ILE A 206 -20.38 -23.72 7.99
CA ILE A 206 -18.97 -23.66 7.58
C ILE A 206 -18.56 -22.22 7.29
N ASN A 207 -19.38 -21.47 6.56
CA ASN A 207 -19.15 -20.06 6.25
C ASN A 207 -19.17 -19.16 7.50
N LEU A 208 -20.08 -19.43 8.46
CA LEU A 208 -20.12 -18.69 9.72
C LEU A 208 -18.86 -18.95 10.55
N ASN A 209 -18.40 -20.21 10.60
CA ASN A 209 -17.19 -20.59 11.31
C ASN A 209 -15.92 -19.97 10.69
N SER A 210 -15.80 -19.95 9.36
CA SER A 210 -14.66 -19.30 8.70
C SER A 210 -14.62 -17.80 8.94
N ASN A 211 -15.78 -17.12 8.94
CA ASN A 211 -15.87 -15.71 9.29
C ASN A 211 -15.50 -15.45 10.77
N ALA A 212 -15.92 -16.33 11.69
CA ALA A 212 -15.54 -16.23 13.10
C ALA A 212 -14.01 -16.37 13.29
N GLN A 213 -13.36 -17.28 12.54
CA GLN A 213 -11.90 -17.41 12.53
C GLN A 213 -11.20 -16.15 11.99
N ALA A 214 -11.75 -15.53 10.95
CA ALA A 214 -11.22 -14.27 10.42
C ALA A 214 -11.31 -13.16 11.48
N ILE A 215 -12.45 -13.02 12.16
CA ILE A 215 -12.63 -12.05 13.26
C ILE A 215 -11.62 -12.30 14.38
N ASP A 216 -11.41 -13.56 14.79
CA ASP A 216 -10.44 -13.90 15.83
C ASP A 216 -8.99 -13.55 15.42
N ALA A 217 -8.63 -13.75 14.16
CA ALA A 217 -7.33 -13.34 13.62
C ALA A 217 -7.15 -11.81 13.66
N HIS A 218 -8.18 -11.05 13.25
CA HIS A 218 -8.16 -9.59 13.34
C HIS A 218 -8.11 -9.11 14.80
N MET A 219 -8.83 -9.75 15.71
CA MET A 219 -8.85 -9.43 17.14
C MET A 219 -7.50 -9.74 17.81
N THR A 220 -6.84 -10.83 17.40
CA THR A 220 -5.47 -11.15 17.85
C THR A 220 -4.51 -10.06 17.42
N ARG A 221 -4.56 -9.64 16.15
CA ARG A 221 -3.74 -8.53 15.64
C ARG A 221 -4.03 -7.21 16.36
N TYR A 222 -5.29 -6.94 16.68
CA TYR A 222 -5.68 -5.77 17.46
C TYR A 222 -5.03 -5.80 18.86
N LYS A 223 -5.08 -6.93 19.56
CA LYS A 223 -4.44 -7.11 20.88
C LYS A 223 -2.93 -6.88 20.80
N GLU A 224 -2.25 -7.43 19.79
CA GLU A 224 -0.81 -7.22 19.61
C GLU A 224 -0.43 -5.73 19.45
N ILE A 225 -1.25 -4.97 18.70
CA ILE A 225 -1.07 -3.52 18.54
C ILE A 225 -1.44 -2.77 19.83
N GLN A 226 -2.44 -3.25 20.58
CA GLN A 226 -2.82 -2.70 21.89
C GLN A 226 -1.69 -2.85 22.92
N ASP A 227 -1.02 -4.01 22.92
CA ASP A 227 0.08 -4.34 23.84
C ASP A 227 1.39 -3.61 23.49
N ASN A 228 1.40 -2.75 22.45
CA ASN A 228 2.54 -1.96 21.98
C ASN A 228 3.81 -2.79 21.70
N THR A 229 3.63 -4.04 21.29
CA THR A 229 4.73 -4.99 21.08
C THR A 229 5.68 -4.47 19.99
N ASP A 230 7.00 -4.58 20.21
CA ASP A 230 8.01 -4.15 19.22
C ASP A 230 7.89 -4.88 17.88
N LYS A 231 7.36 -6.12 17.88
CA LYS A 231 7.03 -6.89 16.67
C LYS A 231 5.98 -6.19 15.81
N SER A 232 4.93 -5.64 16.44
CA SER A 232 3.84 -4.94 15.74
C SER A 232 4.33 -3.62 15.16
N GLU A 233 5.20 -2.89 15.88
CA GLU A 233 5.86 -1.69 15.35
C GLU A 233 6.68 -2.02 14.08
N HIS A 234 7.54 -3.05 14.14
CA HIS A 234 8.36 -3.45 12.99
C HIS A 234 7.51 -3.96 11.82
N ALA A 235 6.48 -4.77 12.08
CA ALA A 235 5.59 -5.27 11.03
C ALA A 235 4.85 -4.14 10.33
N LEU A 236 4.31 -3.17 11.09
CA LEU A 236 3.64 -1.99 10.53
C LEU A 236 4.62 -1.10 9.74
N ALA A 237 5.84 -0.89 10.25
CA ALA A 237 6.86 -0.11 9.56
C ALA A 237 7.28 -0.78 8.24
N VAL A 238 7.57 -2.08 8.24
CA VAL A 238 7.91 -2.83 7.02
C VAL A 238 6.76 -2.79 6.02
N SER A 239 5.52 -2.95 6.48
CA SER A 239 4.35 -2.83 5.61
C SER A 239 4.26 -1.44 4.96
N ALA A 240 4.56 -0.37 5.70
CA ALA A 240 4.57 0.97 5.15
C ALA A 240 5.67 1.16 4.09
N PHE A 241 6.86 0.56 4.27
CA PHE A 241 7.90 0.58 3.24
C PHE A 241 7.47 -0.14 1.96
N VAL A 242 6.85 -1.32 2.09
CA VAL A 242 6.34 -2.07 0.93
C VAL A 242 5.23 -1.30 0.23
N GLN A 243 4.29 -0.72 0.98
CA GLN A 243 3.22 0.11 0.43
C GLN A 243 3.77 1.32 -0.32
N LEU A 244 4.77 2.02 0.24
CA LEU A 244 5.42 3.14 -0.44
C LEU A 244 6.09 2.71 -1.75
N GLY A 245 6.74 1.54 -1.75
CA GLY A 245 7.37 0.99 -2.95
C GLY A 245 6.35 0.69 -4.06
N ILE A 246 5.25 0.02 -3.71
CA ILE A 246 4.17 -0.30 -4.65
C ILE A 246 3.50 0.98 -5.14
N SER A 247 3.12 1.89 -4.23
CA SER A 247 2.42 3.13 -4.59
C SER A 247 3.32 4.06 -5.41
N SER A 248 4.62 4.14 -5.12
CA SER A 248 5.56 4.92 -5.92
C SER A 248 5.75 4.37 -7.33
N LEU A 249 5.74 3.04 -7.49
CA LEU A 249 5.82 2.41 -8.82
C LEU A 249 4.57 2.72 -9.64
N VAL A 250 3.39 2.60 -9.03
CA VAL A 250 2.13 2.97 -9.70
C VAL A 250 2.08 4.47 -10.01
N LEU A 251 2.55 5.32 -9.09
CA LEU A 251 2.62 6.77 -9.29
C LEU A 251 3.59 7.14 -10.43
N LEU A 252 4.68 6.39 -10.62
CA LEU A 252 5.60 6.58 -11.75
C LEU A 252 4.91 6.27 -13.08
N ILE A 253 4.15 5.18 -13.15
CA ILE A 253 3.34 4.84 -14.34
C ILE A 253 2.31 5.94 -14.61
N ALA A 254 1.65 6.44 -13.56
CA ALA A 254 0.71 7.55 -13.64
C ALA A 254 1.35 8.85 -14.17
N LEU A 255 2.55 9.20 -13.69
CA LEU A 255 3.32 10.33 -14.21
C LEU A 255 3.66 10.15 -15.71
N GLY A 256 3.95 8.92 -16.13
CA GLY A 256 4.10 8.58 -17.56
C GLY A 256 2.81 8.82 -18.35
N GLY A 257 1.66 8.40 -17.81
CA GLY A 257 0.35 8.69 -18.39
C GLY A 257 0.05 10.18 -18.49
N ALA A 258 0.37 10.94 -17.43
CA ALA A 258 0.20 12.39 -17.40
C ALA A 258 1.13 13.10 -18.40
N PHE A 259 2.36 12.59 -18.57
CA PHE A 259 3.29 13.09 -19.57
C PHE A 259 2.79 12.84 -21.00
N ILE A 260 2.21 11.67 -21.28
CA ILE A 260 1.58 11.39 -22.57
C ILE A 260 0.40 12.33 -22.81
N ASN A 261 -0.50 12.47 -21.83
CA ASN A 261 -1.63 13.40 -21.90
C ASN A 261 -1.14 14.84 -22.19
N PHE A 262 -0.18 15.34 -21.42
CA PHE A 262 0.43 16.65 -21.64
C PHE A 262 0.96 16.83 -23.06
N LYS A 263 1.65 15.83 -23.61
CA LYS A 263 2.19 15.88 -24.98
C LYS A 263 1.10 15.81 -26.07
N LEU A 264 -0.03 15.16 -25.81
CA LEU A 264 -1.18 15.19 -26.72
C LEU A 264 -1.78 16.60 -26.81
N ILE A 265 -1.81 17.33 -25.69
CA ILE A 265 -2.44 18.66 -25.58
C ILE A 265 -1.51 19.80 -26.01
N ALA A 266 -0.22 19.73 -25.68
CA ALA A 266 0.69 20.87 -25.82
C ALA A 266 0.85 21.38 -27.27
N LEU A 267 0.87 20.48 -28.26
CA LEU A 267 1.04 20.86 -29.66
C LEU A 267 -0.14 21.69 -30.22
N PRO A 268 -1.40 21.21 -30.19
CA PRO A 268 -2.53 22.00 -30.69
C PRO A 268 -2.73 23.30 -29.89
N MET A 269 -2.44 23.31 -28.58
CA MET A 269 -2.48 24.53 -27.77
C MET A 269 -1.44 25.58 -28.19
N SER A 270 -0.29 25.16 -28.72
CA SER A 270 0.72 26.10 -29.24
C SER A 270 0.25 26.85 -30.47
N GLU A 271 -0.61 26.26 -31.30
CA GLU A 271 -1.18 26.95 -32.45
C GLU A 271 -2.35 27.85 -32.04
N MET A 272 -3.17 27.43 -31.07
CA MET A 272 -4.35 28.19 -30.62
C MET A 272 -4.02 29.39 -29.72
N VAL A 273 -3.01 29.26 -28.86
CA VAL A 273 -2.64 30.27 -27.86
C VAL A 273 -1.43 31.11 -28.31
N GLY A 274 -0.81 30.75 -29.44
CA GLY A 274 0.31 31.47 -30.03
C GLY A 274 1.66 30.88 -29.62
N ALA A 275 2.34 30.20 -30.57
CA ALA A 275 3.57 29.47 -30.33
C ALA A 275 4.79 30.38 -30.05
N SER A 276 4.68 31.66 -30.42
CA SER A 276 5.71 32.67 -30.24
C SER A 276 5.64 33.41 -28.92
N ASP A 277 4.58 33.20 -28.12
CA ASP A 277 4.39 33.90 -26.85
C ASP A 277 5.05 33.10 -25.72
N TYR A 278 6.05 33.72 -25.09
CA TYR A 278 6.81 33.16 -23.98
C TYR A 278 6.47 33.96 -22.72
N ILE A 279 5.98 33.28 -21.68
CA ILE A 279 5.70 33.92 -20.38
C ILE A 279 7.02 34.20 -19.63
N THR A 280 8.03 33.38 -19.87
CA THR A 280 9.39 33.50 -19.31
C THR A 280 10.38 33.01 -20.36
N ASP A 281 11.64 33.43 -20.29
CA ASP A 281 12.72 33.12 -21.26
C ASP A 281 12.80 31.64 -21.69
N THR A 282 12.31 30.71 -20.88
CA THR A 282 12.36 29.26 -21.14
C THR A 282 10.98 28.58 -21.21
N LEU A 283 9.87 29.25 -20.92
CA LEU A 283 8.54 28.64 -20.80
C LEU A 283 7.55 29.20 -21.83
N ARG A 284 7.07 28.35 -22.72
CA ARG A 284 6.04 28.67 -23.73
C ARG A 284 4.67 28.76 -23.07
N THR A 285 3.84 29.71 -23.50
CA THR A 285 2.45 29.84 -23.02
C THR A 285 1.64 28.56 -23.24
N SER A 286 1.91 27.84 -24.34
CA SER A 286 1.27 26.56 -24.67
C SER A 286 1.53 25.45 -23.64
N ASP A 287 2.76 25.38 -23.14
CA ASP A 287 3.17 24.36 -22.17
C ASP A 287 2.52 24.64 -20.82
N VAL A 288 2.41 25.91 -20.43
CA VAL A 288 1.70 26.30 -19.20
C VAL A 288 0.21 25.99 -19.32
N ALA A 289 -0.41 26.29 -20.47
CA ALA A 289 -1.84 26.04 -20.67
C ALA A 289 -2.16 24.53 -20.65
N ALA A 290 -1.35 23.69 -21.30
CA ALA A 290 -1.50 22.24 -21.25
C ALA A 290 -1.32 21.69 -19.82
N LEU A 291 -0.33 22.19 -19.06
CA LEU A 291 -0.13 21.80 -17.67
C LEU A 291 -1.34 22.17 -16.79
N VAL A 292 -1.94 23.35 -16.98
CA VAL A 292 -3.12 23.78 -16.23
C VAL A 292 -4.31 22.85 -16.48
N ILE A 293 -4.53 22.39 -17.71
CA ILE A 293 -5.59 21.43 -18.03
C ILE A 293 -5.38 20.12 -17.27
N VAL A 294 -4.18 19.52 -17.39
CA VAL A 294 -3.83 18.26 -16.70
C VAL A 294 -3.94 18.39 -15.17
N LEU A 295 -3.52 19.52 -14.61
CA LEU A 295 -3.63 19.79 -13.17
C LEU A 295 -5.10 19.92 -12.73
N LEU A 296 -5.92 20.61 -13.52
CA LEU A 296 -7.33 20.79 -13.23
C LEU A 296 -8.08 19.46 -13.32
N GLU A 297 -7.80 18.65 -14.32
CA GLU A 297 -8.29 17.28 -14.49
C GLU A 297 -7.91 16.40 -13.30
N THR A 298 -6.61 16.35 -12.96
CA THR A 298 -6.11 15.56 -11.81
C THR A 298 -6.79 16.01 -10.50
N SER A 299 -7.00 17.32 -10.34
CA SER A 299 -7.70 17.88 -9.18
C SER A 299 -9.17 17.45 -9.13
N MET A 300 -9.89 17.51 -10.27
CA MET A 300 -11.28 17.06 -10.34
C MET A 300 -11.41 15.55 -10.12
N GLY A 301 -10.47 14.76 -10.64
CA GLY A 301 -10.39 13.32 -10.39
C GLY A 301 -10.18 12.99 -8.91
N LEU A 302 -9.30 13.72 -8.24
CA LEU A 302 -9.08 13.63 -6.80
C LEU A 302 -10.37 13.94 -6.02
N PHE A 303 -11.06 15.03 -6.34
CA PHE A 303 -12.35 15.36 -5.70
C PHE A 303 -13.42 14.31 -5.98
N LEU A 304 -13.48 13.75 -7.19
CA LEU A 304 -14.43 12.71 -7.53
C LEU A 304 -14.24 11.47 -6.64
N LEU A 305 -13.02 10.97 -6.50
CA LEU A 305 -12.72 9.78 -5.69
C LEU A 305 -12.90 10.02 -4.19
N GLU A 306 -12.60 11.23 -3.72
CA GLU A 306 -12.85 11.63 -2.33
C GLU A 306 -14.36 11.68 -2.03
N THR A 307 -15.18 12.23 -2.94
CA THR A 307 -16.65 12.26 -2.76
C THR A 307 -17.29 10.88 -2.83
N LEU A 308 -16.64 9.92 -3.52
CA LEU A 308 -17.04 8.51 -3.54
C LEU A 308 -16.59 7.74 -2.30
N ARG A 309 -15.80 8.35 -1.40
CA ARG A 309 -15.17 7.71 -0.23
C ARG A 309 -14.28 6.51 -0.59
N ILE A 310 -13.72 6.53 -1.80
CA ILE A 310 -12.68 5.58 -2.19
C ILE A 310 -11.36 6.05 -1.57
N THR A 311 -11.09 7.35 -1.62
CA THR A 311 -9.94 7.98 -0.96
C THR A 311 -10.35 8.82 0.26
N HIS A 312 -9.41 9.00 1.19
CA HIS A 312 -9.57 9.76 2.43
C HIS A 312 -8.43 10.78 2.60
N LEU A 313 -8.13 11.54 1.55
CA LEU A 313 -7.10 12.59 1.59
C LEU A 313 -7.60 13.88 2.25
N PHE A 314 -8.91 14.15 2.20
CA PHE A 314 -9.54 15.37 2.71
C PHE A 314 -10.68 15.05 3.70
N PRO A 315 -10.38 14.94 5.02
CA PRO A 315 -11.38 14.56 6.02
C PRO A 315 -12.61 15.47 6.07
N THR A 316 -12.48 16.74 5.65
CA THR A 316 -13.58 17.69 5.53
C THR A 316 -14.68 17.20 4.59
N ILE A 317 -14.31 16.56 3.46
CA ILE A 317 -15.26 16.07 2.45
C ILE A 317 -16.03 14.86 2.96
N ALA A 318 -15.40 14.00 3.76
CA ALA A 318 -16.04 12.85 4.38
C ALA A 318 -17.18 13.26 5.34
N SER A 319 -17.03 14.40 6.02
CA SER A 319 -18.01 14.96 6.96
C SER A 319 -19.17 15.73 6.31
N MET A 320 -19.13 15.95 5.00
CA MET A 320 -20.18 16.72 4.29
C MET A 320 -21.52 15.97 4.25
N ASN A 321 -22.62 16.71 4.32
CA ASN A 321 -23.96 16.17 4.12
C ASN A 321 -24.08 15.50 2.73
N ASP A 322 -24.73 14.33 2.68
CA ASP A 322 -24.98 13.51 1.51
C ASP A 322 -25.46 14.28 0.27
N ARG A 323 -26.31 15.30 0.45
CA ARG A 323 -26.80 16.12 -0.67
C ARG A 323 -25.68 16.93 -1.32
N MET A 324 -24.82 17.56 -0.50
CA MET A 324 -23.71 18.35 -1.00
C MET A 324 -22.67 17.44 -1.66
N ARG A 325 -22.37 16.30 -1.04
CA ARG A 325 -21.43 15.29 -1.59
C ARG A 325 -21.86 14.84 -2.98
N LYS A 326 -23.13 14.48 -3.17
CA LYS A 326 -23.67 14.10 -4.49
C LYS A 326 -23.57 15.23 -5.51
N ARG A 327 -23.81 16.49 -5.11
CA ARG A 327 -23.68 17.64 -6.02
C ARG A 327 -22.24 17.84 -6.47
N VAL A 328 -21.28 17.79 -5.54
CA VAL A 328 -19.85 17.92 -5.86
C VAL A 328 -19.39 16.75 -6.75
N MET A 329 -19.83 15.53 -6.46
CA MET A 329 -19.55 14.35 -7.28
C MET A 329 -20.04 14.53 -8.73
N TRP A 330 -21.30 14.93 -8.92
CA TRP A 330 -21.85 15.18 -10.26
C TRP A 330 -21.18 16.36 -10.96
N ALA A 331 -20.86 17.44 -10.23
CA ALA A 331 -20.17 18.58 -10.79
C ALA A 331 -18.75 18.22 -11.28
N ALA A 332 -17.98 17.49 -10.47
CA ALA A 332 -16.65 17.01 -10.84
C ALA A 332 -16.70 16.04 -12.03
N LEU A 333 -17.66 15.12 -12.05
CA LEU A 333 -17.84 14.17 -13.16
C LEU A 333 -18.19 14.89 -14.47
N ILE A 334 -19.13 15.83 -14.44
CA ILE A 334 -19.53 16.60 -15.63
C ILE A 334 -18.34 17.42 -16.14
N LEU A 335 -17.60 18.07 -15.25
CA LEU A 335 -16.42 18.85 -15.62
C LEU A 335 -15.33 17.97 -16.24
N LEU A 336 -15.06 16.78 -15.69
CA LEU A 336 -14.13 15.81 -16.27
C LEU A 336 -14.55 15.36 -17.66
N ILE A 337 -15.85 15.09 -17.88
CA ILE A 337 -16.36 14.72 -19.21
C ILE A 337 -16.17 15.86 -20.22
N ILE A 338 -16.42 17.10 -19.80
CA ILE A 338 -16.21 18.28 -20.66
C ILE A 338 -14.73 18.41 -21.03
N LEU A 339 -13.82 18.29 -20.06
CA LEU A 339 -12.38 18.34 -20.32
C LEU A 339 -11.92 17.19 -21.23
N ALA A 340 -12.39 15.97 -20.99
CA ALA A 340 -12.10 14.81 -21.84
C ALA A 340 -12.58 15.02 -23.28
N ALA A 341 -13.75 15.65 -23.48
CA ALA A 341 -14.25 15.98 -24.81
C ALA A 341 -13.39 17.05 -25.50
N ILE A 342 -12.93 18.07 -24.76
CA ILE A 342 -11.99 19.08 -25.27
C ILE A 342 -10.66 18.43 -25.66
N GLU A 343 -10.11 17.56 -24.83
CA GLU A 343 -8.85 16.85 -25.10
C GLU A 343 -8.95 15.90 -26.28
N SER A 344 -10.05 15.17 -26.40
CA SER A 344 -10.37 14.36 -27.57
C SER A 344 -10.38 15.20 -28.86
N SER A 345 -10.96 16.40 -28.80
CA SER A 345 -10.96 17.34 -29.94
C SER A 345 -9.57 17.91 -30.22
N LEU A 346 -8.77 18.21 -29.20
CA LEU A 346 -7.40 18.69 -29.35
C LEU A 346 -6.49 17.60 -29.94
N ALA A 347 -6.67 16.34 -29.55
CA ALA A 347 -5.94 15.21 -30.11
C ALA A 347 -6.24 15.03 -31.61
N LEU A 348 -7.49 15.21 -32.05
CA LEU A 348 -7.81 15.25 -33.48
C LEU A 348 -7.11 16.40 -34.19
N MET A 349 -7.15 17.60 -33.60
CA MET A 349 -6.50 18.78 -34.17
C MET A 349 -4.98 18.59 -34.31
N ARG A 350 -4.35 17.91 -33.35
CA ARG A 350 -2.94 17.56 -33.39
C ARG A 350 -2.58 16.76 -34.65
N ASP A 351 -3.34 15.71 -34.96
CA ASP A 351 -3.05 14.86 -36.12
C ASP A 351 -3.30 15.58 -37.45
N MET A 352 -4.35 16.42 -37.53
CA MET A 352 -4.59 17.28 -38.70
C MET A 352 -3.42 18.26 -38.91
N LEU A 353 -2.95 18.92 -37.85
CA LEU A 353 -1.82 19.86 -37.93
C LEU A 353 -0.51 19.18 -38.34
N ILE A 354 -0.27 17.94 -37.91
CA ILE A 354 0.92 17.17 -38.31
C ILE A 354 0.83 16.79 -39.78
N ALA A 355 -0.34 16.35 -40.25
CA ALA A 355 -0.57 16.02 -41.65
C ALA A 355 -0.36 17.23 -42.56
N ASP A 356 -0.89 18.40 -42.18
CA ASP A 356 -0.72 19.64 -42.94
C ASP A 356 0.75 20.07 -43.01
N LYS A 357 1.48 20.01 -41.89
CA LYS A 357 2.92 20.33 -41.87
C LYS A 357 3.74 19.38 -42.74
N ALA A 358 3.41 18.08 -42.75
CA ALA A 358 4.07 17.10 -43.60
C ALA A 358 3.80 17.37 -45.10
N ALA A 359 2.56 17.74 -45.45
CA ALA A 359 2.21 18.13 -46.82
C ALA A 359 2.99 19.37 -47.27
N MET A 360 3.12 20.40 -46.42
CA MET A 360 3.90 21.60 -46.76
C MET A 360 5.39 21.30 -46.94
N LEU A 361 6.00 20.48 -46.08
CA LEU A 361 7.41 20.09 -46.22
C LEU A 361 7.65 19.27 -47.50
N HIS A 362 6.69 18.44 -47.88
CA HIS A 362 6.75 17.66 -49.11
C HIS A 362 6.64 18.55 -50.36
N ASP A 363 5.75 19.55 -50.34
CA ASP A 363 5.61 20.54 -51.42
C ASP A 363 6.91 21.37 -51.59
N LEU A 364 7.55 21.72 -50.47
CA LEU A 364 8.85 22.39 -50.44
C LEU A 364 10.03 21.50 -50.88
N ALA A 365 9.93 20.18 -50.71
CA ALA A 365 10.99 19.23 -51.06
C ALA A 365 10.96 18.76 -52.53
N THR A 366 9.91 19.06 -53.30
CA THR A 366 9.74 18.69 -54.73
C THR A 366 9.91 17.18 -55.04
N ILE A 367 9.74 16.31 -54.05
CA ILE A 367 9.75 14.84 -54.23
C ILE A 367 8.34 14.41 -54.64
N ALA A 368 8.19 13.34 -55.45
CA ALA A 368 6.88 12.84 -55.87
C ALA A 368 6.17 12.06 -54.74
N PRO A 369 4.83 12.13 -54.62
CA PRO A 369 4.11 11.51 -53.51
C PRO A 369 4.08 9.98 -53.59
N GLU A 370 4.48 9.33 -52.50
CA GLU A 370 4.13 7.92 -52.22
C GLU A 370 2.62 7.82 -51.95
N PRO A 371 1.91 6.79 -52.46
CA PRO A 371 0.48 6.64 -52.25
C PRO A 371 0.18 6.31 -50.79
N SER A 372 -0.25 7.33 -50.02
CA SER A 372 -0.67 7.14 -48.64
C SER A 372 -1.98 6.35 -48.59
N ASN A 373 -1.91 5.10 -48.13
CA ASN A 373 -3.10 4.28 -47.86
C ASN A 373 -3.94 4.94 -46.75
N SER A 374 -5.08 5.53 -47.12
CA SER A 374 -5.99 6.26 -46.23
C SER A 374 -6.48 5.45 -45.03
N LEU A 375 -6.53 4.11 -45.16
CA LEU A 375 -6.94 3.22 -44.07
C LEU A 375 -5.88 3.11 -42.97
N LEU A 376 -4.58 3.22 -43.28
CA LEU A 376 -3.52 3.14 -42.27
C LEU A 376 -3.30 4.48 -41.54
N THR A 377 -3.64 5.61 -42.17
CA THR A 377 -3.58 6.95 -41.55
C THR A 377 -4.71 7.20 -40.54
N ASN A 378 -5.88 6.57 -40.73
CA ASN A 378 -7.04 6.75 -39.85
C ASN A 378 -6.92 5.98 -38.52
N ILE A 379 -6.12 4.91 -38.47
CA ILE A 379 -5.97 4.07 -37.26
C ILE A 379 -5.27 4.84 -36.12
N PRO A 380 -4.11 5.51 -36.34
CA PRO A 380 -3.49 6.35 -35.33
C PRO A 380 -4.39 7.49 -34.86
N MET A 381 -5.14 8.12 -35.77
CA MET A 381 -6.03 9.25 -35.46
C MET A 381 -7.14 8.86 -34.47
N VAL A 382 -7.84 7.76 -34.76
CA VAL A 382 -8.87 7.24 -33.84
C VAL A 382 -8.24 6.81 -32.52
N GLY A 383 -7.05 6.19 -32.55
CA GLY A 383 -6.31 5.79 -31.35
C GLY A 383 -5.95 6.98 -30.44
N GLN A 384 -5.46 8.08 -31.01
CA GLN A 384 -5.15 9.29 -30.25
C GLN A 384 -6.38 10.00 -29.71
N MET A 385 -7.47 10.05 -30.49
CA MET A 385 -8.74 10.62 -30.05
C MET A 385 -9.31 9.85 -28.84
N VAL A 386 -9.33 8.51 -28.94
CA VAL A 386 -9.78 7.64 -27.83
C VAL A 386 -8.85 7.80 -26.63
N MET A 387 -7.53 7.85 -26.84
CA MET A 387 -6.58 8.12 -25.75
C MET A 387 -6.83 9.48 -25.09
N GLY A 388 -7.04 10.55 -25.85
CA GLY A 388 -7.34 11.89 -25.32
C GLY A 388 -8.64 11.95 -24.52
N PHE A 389 -9.63 11.11 -24.85
CA PHE A 389 -10.85 10.99 -24.04
C PHE A 389 -10.65 10.14 -22.78
N VAL A 390 -9.91 9.03 -22.87
CA VAL A 390 -9.79 8.04 -21.79
C VAL A 390 -8.75 8.44 -20.74
N LEU A 391 -7.65 9.08 -21.16
CA LEU A 391 -6.54 9.45 -20.27
C LEU A 391 -7.01 10.31 -19.08
N PRO A 392 -7.82 11.37 -19.29
CA PRO A 392 -9.05 11.61 -18.54
C PRO A 392 -9.23 11.01 -17.16
N PHE A 393 -9.91 9.88 -17.28
CA PHE A 393 -10.42 9.07 -16.21
C PHE A 393 -9.31 8.21 -15.62
N VAL A 394 -8.31 7.83 -16.43
CA VAL A 394 -7.14 7.09 -15.95
C VAL A 394 -6.32 7.95 -14.99
N LEU A 395 -6.13 9.24 -15.30
CA LEU A 395 -5.42 10.18 -14.43
C LEU A 395 -6.21 10.51 -13.16
N ALA A 396 -7.54 10.45 -13.20
CA ALA A 396 -8.34 10.55 -11.98
C ALA A 396 -7.99 9.46 -10.96
N PHE A 397 -7.73 8.22 -11.41
CA PHE A 397 -7.36 7.11 -10.52
C PHE A 397 -6.01 7.27 -9.81
N VAL A 398 -5.20 8.25 -10.19
CA VAL A 398 -3.91 8.57 -9.55
C VAL A 398 -4.09 8.95 -8.08
N ALA A 399 -5.28 9.41 -7.68
CA ALA A 399 -5.58 9.70 -6.28
C ALA A 399 -5.40 8.48 -5.36
N ILE A 400 -5.71 7.26 -5.83
CA ILE A 400 -5.63 6.03 -5.03
C ILE A 400 -4.19 5.73 -4.61
N PRO A 401 -3.22 5.55 -5.53
CA PRO A 401 -1.82 5.35 -5.13
C PRO A 401 -1.24 6.60 -4.46
N LEU A 402 -1.72 7.81 -4.78
CA LEU A 402 -1.28 9.04 -4.11
C LEU A 402 -1.64 9.02 -2.61
N GLU A 403 -2.84 8.57 -2.24
CA GLU A 403 -3.25 8.43 -0.85
C GLU A 403 -2.34 7.46 -0.09
N VAL A 404 -2.15 6.26 -0.64
CA VAL A 404 -1.26 5.24 -0.06
C VAL A 404 0.16 5.78 0.05
N ALA A 405 0.64 6.51 -0.95
CA ALA A 405 1.95 7.15 -0.93
C ALA A 405 2.04 8.19 0.18
N VAL A 406 1.05 9.07 0.37
CA VAL A 406 1.08 10.11 1.42
C VAL A 406 1.14 9.49 2.82
N TYR A 407 0.31 8.49 3.11
CA TYR A 407 0.30 7.82 4.41
C TYR A 407 1.60 7.04 4.69
N SER A 408 2.07 6.27 3.71
CA SER A 408 3.29 5.49 3.84
C SER A 408 4.54 6.38 3.87
N LEU A 409 4.57 7.47 3.09
CA LEU A 409 5.65 8.46 3.06
C LEU A 409 5.80 9.18 4.41
N ARG A 410 4.70 9.49 5.10
CA ARG A 410 4.77 10.06 6.45
C ARG A 410 5.49 9.10 7.42
N THR A 411 5.15 7.81 7.35
CA THR A 411 5.73 6.78 8.23
C THR A 411 7.20 6.55 7.91
N VAL A 412 7.51 6.29 6.64
CA VAL A 412 8.87 6.04 6.14
C VAL A 412 9.74 7.28 6.33
N GLY A 413 9.23 8.46 5.99
CA GLY A 413 9.91 9.74 6.20
C GLY A 413 10.22 10.00 7.67
N GLY A 414 9.32 9.63 8.59
CA GLY A 414 9.58 9.67 10.02
C GLY A 414 10.76 8.78 10.44
N VAL A 415 10.82 7.54 9.95
CA VAL A 415 11.93 6.61 10.22
C VAL A 415 13.25 7.11 9.62
N VAL A 416 13.22 7.59 8.38
CA VAL A 416 14.38 8.16 7.70
C VAL A 416 14.88 9.40 8.43
N MET A 417 13.99 10.30 8.85
CA MET A 417 14.36 11.51 9.60
C MET A 417 15.04 11.17 10.92
N VAL A 418 14.51 10.21 11.69
CA VAL A 418 15.16 9.73 12.93
C VAL A 418 16.56 9.18 12.63
N THR A 419 16.72 8.42 11.55
CA THR A 419 18.00 7.86 11.12
C THR A 419 18.99 8.95 10.73
N ILE A 420 18.56 9.95 9.95
CA ILE A 420 19.37 11.11 9.56
C ILE A 420 19.82 11.89 10.79
N MET A 421 18.90 12.16 11.75
CA MET A 421 19.25 12.87 12.99
C MET A 421 20.27 12.09 13.82
N ARG A 422 20.11 10.76 13.96
CA ARG A 422 21.10 9.91 14.66
C ARG A 422 22.46 9.91 13.94
N GLY A 423 22.45 9.80 12.61
CA GLY A 423 23.64 9.83 11.77
C GLY A 423 24.39 11.17 11.85
N ALA A 424 23.67 12.28 11.69
CA ALA A 424 24.24 13.62 11.85
C ALA A 424 24.78 13.84 13.27
N GLY A 425 24.12 13.29 14.30
CA GLY A 425 24.61 13.35 15.68
C GLY A 425 25.94 12.60 15.86
N PHE A 426 26.08 11.45 15.20
CA PHE A 426 27.33 10.70 15.16
C PHE A 426 28.44 11.48 14.44
N VAL A 427 28.15 12.05 13.26
CA VAL A 427 29.09 12.87 12.49
C VAL A 427 29.56 14.09 13.28
N LEU A 428 28.66 14.79 13.95
CA LEU A 428 28.99 15.93 14.82
C LEU A 428 29.88 15.50 16.00
N ARG A 429 29.63 14.34 16.63
CA ARG A 429 30.52 13.80 17.67
C ARG A 429 31.92 13.50 17.13
N PHE A 430 32.00 12.99 15.91
CA PHE A 430 33.27 12.73 15.24
C PHE A 430 34.04 14.03 14.97
N PHE A 431 33.39 15.05 14.42
CA PHE A 431 33.99 16.38 14.24
C PHE A 431 34.43 17.02 15.55
N ALA A 432 33.65 16.86 16.63
CA ALA A 432 34.07 17.34 17.94
C ALA A 432 35.38 16.69 18.42
N MET A 433 35.56 15.40 18.14
CA MET A 433 36.79 14.68 18.46
C MET A 433 37.95 15.21 17.62
N ILE A 434 37.74 15.45 16.33
CA ILE A 434 38.75 16.01 15.43
C ILE A 434 39.17 17.41 15.88
N MET A 435 38.23 18.30 16.21
CA MET A 435 38.56 19.68 16.62
C MET A 435 39.45 19.71 17.86
N SER A 436 39.21 18.80 18.81
CA SER A 436 40.08 18.66 20.00
C SER A 436 41.49 18.11 19.69
N ARG A 437 41.68 17.48 18.53
CA ARG A 437 43.01 17.04 18.04
C ARG A 437 43.67 18.13 17.21
N ILE A 438 42.91 18.82 16.34
CA ILE A 438 43.39 19.94 15.52
C ILE A 438 44.01 21.01 16.40
N GLY A 439 43.39 21.39 17.53
CA GLY A 439 43.95 22.41 18.42
C GLY A 439 45.38 22.08 18.90
N ARG A 440 45.66 20.79 19.20
CA ARG A 440 47.01 20.34 19.58
C ARG A 440 47.97 20.29 18.40
N ILE A 441 47.50 19.89 17.23
CA ILE A 441 48.32 19.88 16.00
C ILE A 441 48.69 21.31 15.60
N LEU A 442 47.76 22.27 15.69
CA LEU A 442 48.02 23.67 15.39
C LEU A 442 49.07 24.27 16.33
N ILE A 443 49.04 23.90 17.61
CA ILE A 443 50.11 24.27 18.56
C ILE A 443 51.46 23.70 18.11
N ASN A 444 51.51 22.42 17.73
CA ASN A 444 52.77 21.82 17.28
C ASN A 444 53.30 22.48 16.01
N VAL A 445 52.44 22.84 15.05
CA VAL A 445 52.82 23.56 13.82
C VAL A 445 53.30 24.98 14.13
N TYR A 446 52.62 25.66 15.06
CA TYR A 446 53.03 26.97 15.57
C TYR A 446 54.41 26.90 16.25
N ASP A 447 54.63 25.91 17.11
CA ASP A 447 55.92 25.68 17.79
C ASP A 447 57.04 25.33 16.78
N ILE A 448 56.75 24.56 15.71
CA ILE A 448 57.71 24.27 14.62
C ILE A 448 58.18 25.56 13.91
N THR A 449 57.27 26.51 13.72
CA THR A 449 57.58 27.78 13.03
C THR A 449 58.52 28.67 13.87
N ILE A 450 58.57 28.45 15.20
CA ILE A 450 59.36 29.23 16.15
C ILE A 450 60.64 28.46 16.59
N VAL A 451 61.03 27.38 15.89
CA VAL A 451 62.16 26.51 16.29
C VAL A 451 63.52 27.24 16.38
N LEU A 452 63.78 28.22 15.52
CA LEU A 452 65.06 28.95 15.49
C LEU A 452 65.40 29.67 16.81
N PRO A 453 64.55 30.56 17.36
CA PRO A 453 64.80 31.18 18.67
C PRO A 453 64.71 30.18 19.84
N LEU A 454 63.91 29.12 19.74
CA LEU A 454 63.74 28.10 20.79
C LEU A 454 65.01 27.26 21.02
N LEU A 455 65.79 26.99 19.96
CA LEU A 455 67.10 26.35 20.07
C LEU A 455 68.13 27.26 20.75
N VAL A 456 68.13 28.55 20.41
CA VAL A 456 69.01 29.55 21.02
C VAL A 456 68.71 29.70 22.52
N GLU A 457 67.43 29.76 22.89
CA GLU A 457 67.00 29.82 24.29
C GLU A 457 67.37 28.54 25.06
N LYS A 458 67.11 27.34 24.49
CA LYS A 458 67.47 26.08 25.14
C LYS A 458 68.98 25.90 25.31
N MET A 459 69.80 26.35 24.35
CA MET A 459 71.25 26.40 24.50
C MET A 459 71.69 27.40 25.57
N ALA A 460 71.05 28.57 25.65
CA ALA A 460 71.36 29.56 26.68
C ALA A 460 71.01 29.05 28.09
N ILE A 461 69.87 28.36 28.25
CA ILE A 461 69.44 27.78 29.52
C ILE A 461 70.30 26.56 29.90
N SER A 462 70.68 25.70 28.95
CA SER A 462 71.58 24.57 29.24
C SER A 462 72.98 25.03 29.64
N MET A 463 73.50 26.11 29.03
CA MET A 463 74.73 26.77 29.45
C MET A 463 74.60 27.41 30.84
N ARG A 464 73.46 28.00 31.19
CA ARG A 464 73.24 28.56 32.54
C ARG A 464 73.12 27.46 33.61
N GLY A 465 72.50 26.33 33.27
CA GLY A 465 72.40 25.16 34.14
C GLY A 465 73.75 24.49 34.40
N SER A 466 74.57 24.31 33.35
CA SER A 466 75.91 23.71 33.50
C SER A 466 76.86 24.61 34.32
N VAL A 467 76.75 25.93 34.18
CA VAL A 467 77.51 26.90 35.00
C VAL A 467 77.09 26.86 36.47
N ALA A 468 75.80 26.70 36.78
CA ALA A 468 75.32 26.57 38.16
C ALA A 468 75.80 25.27 38.83
N GLU A 469 75.84 24.16 38.08
CA GLU A 469 76.34 22.86 38.56
C GLU A 469 77.87 22.88 38.80
N THR A 470 78.61 23.61 37.98
CA THR A 470 80.07 23.83 38.14
C THR A 470 80.40 24.71 39.36
N ILE A 471 79.52 25.64 39.74
CA ILE A 471 79.71 26.50 40.93
C ILE A 471 79.41 25.71 42.23
N SER A 472 78.45 24.78 42.20
CA SER A 472 78.14 23.90 43.34
C SER A 472 79.30 22.95 43.68
N THR A 473 79.89 22.31 42.66
CA THR A 473 81.03 21.40 42.84
C THR A 473 82.30 22.12 43.33
N LYS A 474 82.51 23.39 42.93
CA LYS A 474 83.63 24.20 43.40
C LYS A 474 83.49 24.68 44.85
N LYS A 475 82.26 24.88 45.35
CA LYS A 475 81.98 25.20 46.77
C LYS A 475 82.19 24.01 47.70
N ALA A 476 82.01 22.78 47.22
CA ALA A 476 82.26 21.55 47.99
C ALA A 476 83.75 21.17 48.07
N GLY A 477 84.60 21.65 47.15
CA GLY A 477 86.04 21.36 47.11
C GLY A 477 86.95 22.33 47.89
N GLY A 478 86.39 23.36 48.53
CA GLY A 478 87.13 24.44 49.19
C GLY A 478 87.24 24.32 50.72
N THR A 479 87.21 23.11 51.27
CA THR A 479 87.54 22.86 52.69
C THR A 479 88.58 21.75 52.79
N LYS A 480 89.85 22.13 52.70
CA LYS A 480 90.97 21.42 53.30
C LYS A 480 91.97 22.43 53.80
#